data_AF-A0ABD7TXS1-F1
#
_entry.id   AF-A0ABD7TXS1-F1
#
_cell.length_a   1.000
_cell.length_b   1.000
_cell.length_c   1.000
_cell.angle_alpha   90.00
_cell.angle_beta   90.00
_cell.angle_gamma   90.00
#
_symmetry.space_group_name_H-M   'P 1'
#
loop_
_entity.id
_entity.type
_entity.pdbx_description
1 polymer ?
#
loop_
_entity_poly.entity_id
_entity_poly.type
_entity_poly.pdbx_seq_one_letter_code
_entity_poly.pdbx_strand_id
1 'polypeptide(L)'
;MRNIVLISLTLIQLIVFMISMIYMIKIDFLSLRIMLVALTTVLAIFFILLHESKLQLYIACIALILALIHIGWLIRTIYLVIYA
;
A
#
# COMPACT_ATOMS: atom_id res chain seq x y z
N MET A 1 10.43 -8.75 -15.64
CA MET A 1 10.87 -8.39 -14.27
C MET A 1 10.02 -7.30 -13.62
N ARG A 2 9.72 -6.17 -14.30
CA ARG A 2 8.84 -5.09 -13.78
C ARG A 2 7.50 -5.59 -13.21
N ASN A 3 6.80 -6.47 -13.93
CA ASN A 3 5.53 -7.03 -13.44
C ASN A 3 5.70 -7.91 -12.19
N ILE A 4 6.79 -8.66 -12.08
CA ILE A 4 7.06 -9.49 -10.89
C ILE A 4 7.26 -8.61 -9.67
N VAL A 5 8.03 -7.52 -9.81
CA VAL A 5 8.23 -6.51 -8.75
C VAL A 5 6.90 -5.88 -8.35
N LEU A 6 6.08 -5.51 -9.33
CA LEU A 6 4.77 -4.89 -9.05
C LEU A 6 3.83 -5.85 -8.31
N ILE A 7 3.80 -7.13 -8.73
CA ILE A 7 2.97 -8.19 -8.13
C ILE A 7 3.44 -8.52 -6.71
N SER A 8 4.76 -8.67 -6.49
CA SER A 8 5.28 -8.96 -5.16
C SER A 8 5.01 -7.80 -4.20
N LEU A 9 5.20 -6.56 -4.66
CA LEU A 9 4.96 -5.36 -3.88
C LEU A 9 3.47 -5.19 -3.53
N THR A 10 2.56 -5.53 -4.45
CA THR A 10 1.11 -5.53 -4.17
C THR A 10 0.71 -6.62 -3.18
N LEU A 11 1.27 -7.82 -3.29
CA LEU A 11 1.03 -8.90 -2.33
C LEU A 11 1.51 -8.53 -0.93
N ILE A 12 2.72 -7.97 -0.80
CA ILE A 12 3.26 -7.52 0.49
C ILE A 12 2.36 -6.44 1.09
N GLN A 13 1.96 -5.45 0.29
CA GLN A 13 1.04 -4.39 0.72
C GLN A 13 -0.29 -4.97 1.23
N LEU A 14 -0.86 -5.95 0.51
CA LEU A 14 -2.11 -6.61 0.89
C LEU A 14 -1.97 -7.40 2.20
N ILE A 15 -0.89 -8.15 2.37
CA ILE A 15 -0.63 -8.92 3.59
C ILE A 15 -0.50 -7.98 4.80
N VAL A 16 0.28 -6.92 4.67
CA VAL A 16 0.49 -5.93 5.76
C VAL A 16 -0.82 -5.21 6.10
N PHE A 17 -1.64 -4.92 5.10
CA PHE A 17 -2.97 -4.35 5.31
C PHE A 17 -3.90 -5.31 6.06
N MET A 18 -3.95 -6.59 5.68
CA MET A 18 -4.76 -7.60 6.37
C MET A 18 -4.33 -7.80 7.82
N ILE A 19 -3.02 -7.88 8.08
CA ILE A 19 -2.47 -7.96 9.43
C ILE A 19 -2.88 -6.72 10.24
N SER A 20 -2.79 -5.53 9.65
CA SER A 20 -3.18 -4.28 10.31
C SER A 20 -4.66 -4.26 10.71
N MET A 21 -5.54 -4.88 9.91
CA MET A 21 -6.96 -5.01 10.21
C MET A 21 -7.26 -5.98 11.36
N ILE A 22 -6.54 -7.10 11.42
CA ILE A 22 -6.77 -8.16 12.42
C ILE A 22 -6.27 -7.74 13.80
N TYR A 23 -5.06 -7.21 13.87
CA TYR A 23 -4.47 -6.75 15.12
C TYR A 23 -4.89 -5.31 15.35
N MET A 24 -6.07 -5.12 15.96
CA MET A 24 -6.62 -3.81 16.35
C MET A 24 -5.52 -2.85 16.84
N ILE A 25 -5.15 -1.97 15.91
CA ILE A 25 -4.37 -0.74 15.98
C ILE A 25 -3.60 -0.52 17.29
N LYS A 26 -2.33 -0.89 17.29
CA LYS A 26 -1.28 -0.27 18.12
C LYS A 26 -0.34 0.54 17.23
N ILE A 27 0.39 1.49 17.83
CA ILE A 27 1.43 2.31 17.15
C ILE A 27 2.59 1.45 16.62
N ASP A 28 2.70 0.22 17.09
CA ASP A 28 3.76 -0.70 16.70
C ASP A 28 3.88 -0.79 15.17
N PHE A 29 5.10 -0.65 14.68
CA PHE A 29 5.43 -0.70 13.24
C PHE A 29 4.71 0.34 12.36
N LEU A 30 4.20 1.45 12.92
CA LEU A 30 3.57 2.52 12.14
C LEU A 30 4.51 3.10 11.07
N SER A 31 5.78 3.33 11.41
CA SER A 31 6.79 3.84 10.48
C SER A 31 7.02 2.88 9.30
N LEU A 32 7.08 1.58 9.55
CA LEU A 32 7.22 0.55 8.51
C LEU A 32 6.01 0.55 7.56
N ARG A 33 4.79 0.66 8.10
CA ARG A 33 3.55 0.71 7.32
C ARG A 33 3.49 1.96 6.45
N ILE A 34 3.85 3.12 7.00
CA ILE A 34 3.93 4.38 6.24
C ILE A 34 4.95 4.26 5.10
N MET A 35 6.15 3.74 5.39
CA MET A 35 7.20 3.58 4.38
C MET A 35 6.78 2.64 3.25
N LEU A 36 6.14 1.52 3.59
CA LEU A 36 5.64 0.56 2.59
C LEU A 36 4.55 1.17 1.70
N VAL A 37 3.61 1.89 2.31
CA VAL A 37 2.53 2.61 1.60
C VAL A 37 3.10 3.71 0.69
N ALA A 38 4.09 4.47 1.17
CA ALA A 38 4.75 5.51 0.37
C ALA A 38 5.53 4.90 -0.82
N LEU A 39 6.28 3.82 -0.59
CA LEU A 39 7.00 3.13 -1.66
C LEU A 39 6.04 2.53 -2.70
N THR A 40 4.95 1.91 -2.25
CA THR A 40 3.94 1.31 -3.13
C THR A 40 3.18 2.33 -3.96
N THR A 41 2.82 3.47 -3.37
CA THR A 41 2.19 4.56 -4.12
C THR A 41 3.12 5.14 -5.19
N VAL A 42 4.37 5.47 -4.84
CA VAL A 42 5.34 6.03 -5.79
C VAL A 42 5.62 5.07 -6.93
N LEU A 43 5.87 3.79 -6.62
CA LEU A 43 6.10 2.77 -7.65
C LEU A 43 4.85 2.55 -8.51
N ALA A 44 3.66 2.45 -7.93
CA ALA A 44 2.43 2.27 -8.69
C ALA A 44 2.23 3.42 -9.69
N ILE A 45 2.41 4.67 -9.27
CA ILE A 45 2.34 5.84 -10.17
C ILE A 45 3.40 5.76 -11.27
N PHE A 46 4.64 5.45 -10.92
CA PHE A 46 5.72 5.28 -11.89
C PHE A 46 5.39 4.20 -12.94
N PHE A 47 4.85 3.05 -12.51
CA PHE A 47 4.47 1.96 -13.41
C PHE A 47 3.22 2.26 -14.24
N ILE A 48 2.29 3.09 -13.75
CA ILE A 48 1.16 3.61 -14.53
C ILE A 48 1.68 4.50 -15.66
N LEU A 49 2.61 5.42 -15.37
CA LEU A 49 3.16 6.34 -16.37
C LEU A 49 4.01 5.63 -17.42
N LEU A 50 4.78 4.62 -17.00
CA LEU A 50 5.75 3.93 -17.86
C LEU A 50 5.23 2.59 -18.41
N HIS A 51 3.92 2.37 -18.43
CA HIS A 51 3.34 1.06 -18.75
C HIS A 51 3.67 0.62 -20.18
N GLU A 52 4.11 -0.63 -20.35
CA GLU A 52 4.35 -1.22 -21.68
C GLU A 52 3.19 -2.13 -22.12
N SER A 53 2.35 -2.56 -21.18
CA SER A 53 1.23 -3.46 -21.45
C SER A 53 -0.01 -3.09 -20.65
N LYS A 54 -1.19 -3.44 -21.19
CA LYS A 54 -2.48 -3.23 -20.51
C LYS A 54 -2.55 -3.96 -19.16
N LEU A 55 -1.97 -5.17 -19.08
CA LEU A 55 -1.93 -5.96 -17.84
C LEU A 55 -1.13 -5.25 -16.75
N GLN A 56 0.02 -4.66 -17.10
CA GLN A 56 0.82 -3.88 -16.16
C GLN A 56 0.06 -2.66 -15.63
N LEU A 57 -0.68 -1.97 -16.52
CA LEU A 57 -1.51 -0.83 -16.14
C LEU A 57 -2.61 -1.25 -15.14
N TYR A 58 -3.31 -2.37 -15.40
CA TYR A 58 -4.34 -2.86 -14.49
C TYR A 58 -3.78 -3.20 -13.10
N ILE A 59 -2.66 -3.93 -13.04
CA ILE A 59 -2.04 -4.29 -11.76
C ILE A 59 -1.58 -3.02 -11.03
N ALA A 60 -1.01 -2.05 -11.73
CA ALA A 60 -0.51 -0.82 -11.11
C ALA A 60 -1.66 0.05 -10.58
N CYS A 61 -2.80 0.06 -11.29
CA CYS A 61 -4.00 0.74 -10.85
C CYS A 61 -4.59 0.09 -9.58
N ILE A 62 -4.66 -1.26 -9.54
CA ILE A 62 -5.08 -2.01 -8.35
C ILE A 62 -4.13 -1.73 -7.17
N ALA A 63 -2.82 -1.71 -7.43
CA ALA A 63 -1.80 -1.38 -6.43
C ALA A 63 -2.04 0.00 -5.81
N LEU A 64 -2.32 0.98 -6.65
CA LEU A 64 -2.57 2.35 -6.23
C LEU A 64 -3.85 2.46 -5.39
N ILE A 65 -4.94 1.83 -5.82
CA ILE A 65 -6.21 1.81 -5.08
C ILE A 65 -6.00 1.18 -3.69
N LEU A 66 -5.32 0.03 -3.63
CA LEU A 66 -5.01 -0.64 -2.37
C LEU A 66 -4.18 0.26 -1.45
N ALA A 67 -3.19 0.95 -1.99
CA ALA A 67 -2.36 1.86 -1.22
C ALA A 67 -3.16 3.06 -0.67
N LEU A 68 -4.07 3.65 -1.47
CA LEU A 68 -4.96 4.73 -1.03
C LEU A 68 -5.90 4.29 0.10
N ILE A 69 -6.47 3.08 0.00
CA ILE A 69 -7.30 2.51 1.08
C ILE A 69 -6.46 2.35 2.36
N HIS A 70 -5.22 1.85 2.23
CA HIS A 70 -4.33 1.68 3.37
C HIS A 70 -3.92 3.03 3.99
N ILE A 71 -3.73 4.10 3.19
CA ILE A 71 -3.51 5.46 3.69
C ILE A 71 -4.68 5.92 4.56
N GLY A 72 -5.91 5.77 4.08
CA GLY A 72 -7.11 6.15 4.86
C GLY A 72 -7.16 5.42 6.20
N TRP A 73 -6.75 4.16 6.22
CA TRP A 73 -6.69 3.36 7.45
C TRP A 73 -5.57 3.80 8.40
N LEU A 74 -4.41 4.20 7.86
CA LEU A 74 -3.32 4.78 8.64
C LEU A 74 -3.72 6.12 9.27
N ILE A 75 -4.41 6.98 8.54
CA ILE A 75 -4.91 8.27 9.07
C ILE A 75 -5.86 8.00 10.24
N ARG A 76 -6.82 7.08 10.08
CA ARG A 76 -7.73 6.69 11.15
C ARG A 76 -6.97 6.14 12.37
N THR A 77 -5.95 5.32 12.13
CA THR A 77 -5.08 4.75 13.16
C THR A 77 -4.37 5.85 13.96
N ILE A 78 -3.72 6.78 13.28
CA ILE A 78 -3.01 7.90 13.90
C ILE A 78 -3.98 8.76 14.72
N TYR A 79 -5.17 9.05 14.16
CA TYR A 79 -6.19 9.82 14.85
C TYR A 79 -6.63 9.14 16.16
N LEU A 80 -6.92 7.83 16.12
CA LEU A 80 -7.34 7.08 17.30
C LEU A 80 -6.23 7.00 18.35
N VAL A 81 -4.95 6.90 17.97
CA VAL A 81 -3.88 6.78 18.97
C VAL A 81 -3.49 8.13 19.59
N ILE A 82 -3.62 9.24 18.86
CA ILE A 82 -3.25 10.56 19.38
C ILE A 82 -4.40 11.20 20.16
N TYR A 83 -5.64 11.04 19.70
CA TYR A 83 -6.78 11.83 20.18
C TYR A 83 -7.86 11.03 20.92
N ALA A 84 -7.83 9.70 20.93
CA ALA A 84 -8.76 8.87 21.69
C ALA A 84 -8.07 8.26 22.92
#